data_AF-A0A176U307-F1
#
_entry.id   AF-A0A176U307-F1
#
_cell.length_a   1.000
_cell.length_b   1.000
_cell.length_c   1.000
_cell.angle_alpha   90.00
_cell.angle_beta   90.00
_cell.angle_gamma   90.00
#
_symmetry.space_group_name_H-M   'P 1'
#
loop_
_entity.id
_entity.type
_entity.pdbx_description
1 polymer ?
#
loop_
_entity_poly.entity_id
_entity_poly.type
_entity_poly.pdbx_seq_one_letter_code
_entity_poly.pdbx_strand_id
1 'polypeptide(L)'
;MTFSEQLNEYLSILNCSAKELSQISGLSNSVISRYRSGERVPRPESEKLNQLCEGIYLLSKEKAASKRTSASITSFTKDEIYTAFTNTLKQPDNSRLCENFNHLLLASSVSLADLARFLNYDSSYLSRIRSGARIPSDPEWFCNETARFIVLRTPPSDRVFIEKLTGQSIKDINDSAALCQLLSGWLLNTNNISPQINQMQSFLEKLDQFDLNNFIRSIRFDELKVPTMPIQLPGSRSYFGIREFMTAELDYLKATVLSPSMENVIMYSDMPMEEMSKDPDFPKKWMFGMAMLLKKGLHINMIHNVNRPFSEMMLGLESYIPMYMTGQISPYYLNETPNQVFGHFLKVSGTVALSGECIAGFHNDGKYYLTKKKDEVSYYRHRAQALLSHARPLMRIFRSDNAIQYKTLRTRLLASGSQRNIVASLPIYTMTDDLLCSIFAQNYVSKSDAAKIFSYTSAERKRVEAFLATASLTDEITPIDKAEFERYPLRLFLADLFLEHDIVYTWDTYQKHLALTKQYADTHDSYSVKISTTPAFRNIQIQICEGKWAVISKNNIPAIHFVIEHKKLRHAIENMVMPLVET
;
A
#
# COMPACT_ATOMS: atom_id res chain seq x y z
N MET A 1 -10.03 20.45 27.26
CA MET A 1 -10.55 21.83 27.20
C MET A 1 -10.86 22.15 25.75
N THR A 2 -12.07 22.63 25.47
CA THR A 2 -12.48 23.04 24.12
C THR A 2 -11.88 24.39 23.74
N PHE A 3 -11.87 24.74 22.45
CA PHE A 3 -11.38 26.04 21.99
C PHE A 3 -12.13 27.22 22.63
N SER A 4 -13.45 27.11 22.78
CA SER A 4 -14.29 28.13 23.42
C SER A 4 -13.98 28.27 24.91
N GLU A 5 -13.72 27.18 25.62
CA GLU A 5 -13.30 27.21 27.03
C GLU A 5 -11.97 27.93 27.18
N GLN A 6 -10.97 27.57 26.35
CA GLN A 6 -9.64 28.18 26.38
C GLN A 6 -9.69 29.69 26.07
N LEU A 7 -10.52 30.09 25.09
CA LEU A 7 -10.70 31.50 24.75
C LEU A 7 -11.35 32.28 25.90
N ASN A 8 -12.38 31.72 26.53
CA ASN A 8 -13.04 32.36 27.66
C ASN A 8 -12.13 32.42 28.90
N GLU A 9 -11.26 31.44 29.09
CA GLU A 9 -10.23 31.46 30.14
C GLU A 9 -9.25 32.61 29.96
N TYR A 10 -8.72 32.83 28.73
CA TYR A 10 -7.86 33.98 28.46
C TYR A 10 -8.54 35.32 28.73
N LEU A 11 -9.82 35.48 28.32
CA LEU A 11 -10.59 36.70 28.59
C LEU A 11 -10.80 36.93 30.09
N SER A 12 -11.01 35.85 30.86
CA SER A 12 -11.15 35.88 32.31
C SER A 12 -9.85 36.31 33.00
N ILE A 13 -8.72 35.68 32.64
CA ILE A 13 -7.40 35.98 33.21
C ILE A 13 -7.01 37.44 32.93
N LEU A 14 -7.26 37.91 31.71
CA LEU A 14 -6.92 39.27 31.28
C LEU A 14 -7.94 40.33 31.74
N ASN A 15 -9.04 39.89 32.36
CA ASN A 15 -10.19 40.71 32.74
C ASN A 15 -10.61 41.67 31.60
N CYS A 16 -10.85 41.10 30.41
CA CYS A 16 -11.19 41.87 29.22
C CYS A 16 -12.48 41.37 28.56
N SER A 17 -13.18 42.31 27.94
CA SER A 17 -14.41 42.09 27.21
C SER A 17 -14.12 41.59 25.80
N ALA A 18 -15.09 40.88 25.21
CA ALA A 18 -15.04 40.48 23.81
C ALA A 18 -14.91 41.68 22.85
N LYS A 19 -15.38 42.86 23.26
CA LYS A 19 -15.28 44.11 22.49
C LYS A 19 -13.85 44.63 22.45
N GLU A 20 -13.13 44.61 23.57
CA GLU A 20 -11.72 44.98 23.63
C GLU A 20 -10.86 44.03 22.77
N LEU A 21 -11.12 42.71 22.87
CA LEU A 21 -10.43 41.73 22.03
C LEU A 21 -10.74 41.94 20.54
N SER A 22 -11.99 42.25 20.17
CA SER A 22 -12.37 42.54 18.79
C SER A 22 -11.60 43.73 18.22
N GLN A 23 -11.42 44.80 18.99
CA GLN A 23 -10.72 46.00 18.56
C GLN A 23 -9.23 45.76 18.29
N ILE A 24 -8.58 44.97 19.15
CA ILE A 24 -7.12 44.76 19.09
C ILE A 24 -6.75 43.62 18.13
N SER A 25 -7.56 42.57 18.03
CA SER A 25 -7.31 41.45 17.11
C SER A 25 -7.64 41.74 15.65
N GLY A 26 -8.43 42.80 15.36
CA GLY A 26 -8.96 43.06 14.02
C GLY A 26 -10.11 42.12 13.61
N LEU A 27 -10.57 41.23 14.50
CA LEU A 27 -11.73 40.37 14.28
C LEU A 27 -13.02 41.08 14.67
N SER A 28 -14.08 40.94 13.87
CA SER A 28 -15.39 41.52 14.21
C SER A 28 -16.00 40.91 15.49
N ASN A 29 -16.81 41.69 16.22
CA ASN A 29 -17.53 41.23 17.41
C ASN A 29 -18.35 39.96 17.19
N SER A 30 -18.96 39.80 16.01
CA SER A 30 -19.74 38.59 15.68
C SER A 30 -18.86 37.34 15.57
N VAL A 31 -17.63 37.47 15.05
CA VAL A 31 -16.66 36.37 14.97
C VAL A 31 -16.20 35.96 16.37
N ILE A 32 -15.81 36.93 17.20
CA ILE A 32 -15.42 36.65 18.60
C ILE A 32 -16.58 36.02 19.38
N SER A 33 -17.81 36.50 19.19
CA SER A 33 -19.00 35.93 19.85
C SER A 33 -19.20 34.46 19.49
N ARG A 34 -19.11 34.10 18.20
CA ARG A 34 -19.24 32.71 17.73
C ARG A 34 -18.11 31.80 18.22
N TYR A 35 -16.91 32.36 18.38
CA TYR A 35 -15.77 31.65 18.94
C TYR A 35 -15.96 31.38 20.44
N ARG A 36 -16.49 32.35 21.19
CA ARG A 36 -16.77 32.20 22.62
C ARG A 36 -17.92 31.24 22.91
N SER A 37 -18.92 31.17 22.04
CA SER A 37 -20.07 30.25 22.18
C SER A 37 -19.78 28.83 21.68
N GLY A 38 -18.65 28.61 20.99
CA GLY A 38 -18.35 27.34 20.35
C GLY A 38 -19.14 27.08 19.04
N GLU A 39 -19.99 28.01 18.59
CA GLU A 39 -20.71 27.91 17.30
C GLU A 39 -19.74 27.81 16.12
N ARG A 40 -18.55 28.40 16.26
CA ARG A 40 -17.49 28.35 15.25
C ARG A 40 -16.13 28.25 15.93
N VAL A 41 -15.19 27.57 15.27
CA VAL A 41 -13.77 27.62 15.60
C VAL A 41 -12.97 28.16 14.41
N PRO A 42 -11.83 28.83 14.62
CA PRO A 42 -10.91 29.16 13.53
C PRO A 42 -10.32 27.89 12.92
N ARG A 43 -9.91 27.96 11.65
CA ARG A 43 -9.17 26.85 11.03
C ARG A 43 -7.73 26.83 11.59
N PRO A 44 -7.11 25.65 11.76
CA PRO A 44 -5.67 25.55 12.00
C PRO A 44 -4.90 26.37 10.97
N GLU A 45 -3.84 27.05 11.40
CA GLU A 45 -2.95 27.87 10.55
C GLU A 45 -3.66 29.01 9.78
N SER A 46 -4.90 29.35 10.12
CA SER A 46 -5.60 30.45 9.46
C SER A 46 -5.15 31.81 9.95
N GLU A 47 -5.23 32.80 9.06
CA GLU A 47 -5.00 34.20 9.40
C GLU A 47 -5.85 34.67 10.59
N LYS A 48 -7.09 34.17 10.70
CA LYS A 48 -8.00 34.48 11.82
C LYS A 48 -7.51 33.93 13.16
N LEU A 49 -6.87 32.75 13.16
CA LEU A 49 -6.25 32.21 14.37
C LEU A 49 -5.05 33.08 14.77
N ASN A 50 -4.21 33.46 13.81
CA ASN A 50 -3.08 34.34 14.05
C ASN A 50 -3.48 35.72 14.57
N GLN A 51 -4.54 36.32 14.00
CA GLN A 51 -5.14 37.58 14.46
C GLN A 51 -5.66 37.48 15.90
N LEU A 52 -6.31 36.36 16.25
CA LEU A 52 -6.79 36.12 17.60
C LEU A 52 -5.64 35.98 18.60
N CYS A 53 -4.61 35.18 18.28
CA CYS A 53 -3.42 35.00 19.10
C CYS A 53 -2.68 36.34 19.31
N GLU A 54 -2.52 37.12 18.25
CA GLU A 54 -1.91 38.45 18.30
C GLU A 54 -2.72 39.38 19.21
N GLY A 55 -4.05 39.39 19.09
CA GLY A 55 -4.91 40.23 19.91
C GLY A 55 -4.79 39.93 21.41
N ILE A 56 -4.74 38.64 21.78
CA ILE A 56 -4.57 38.20 23.18
C ILE A 56 -3.17 38.53 23.69
N TYR A 57 -2.15 38.34 22.85
CA TYR A 57 -0.77 38.72 23.18
C TYR A 57 -0.64 40.21 23.49
N LEU A 58 -1.16 41.08 22.62
CA LEU A 58 -1.12 42.53 22.79
C LEU A 58 -1.88 42.97 24.04
N LEU A 59 -3.06 42.39 24.29
CA LEU A 59 -3.82 42.62 25.52
C LEU A 59 -3.04 42.22 26.77
N SER A 60 -2.36 41.08 26.74
CA SER A 60 -1.57 40.61 27.88
C SER A 60 -0.41 41.56 28.21
N LYS A 61 0.24 42.12 27.18
CA LYS A 61 1.28 43.14 27.36
C LYS A 61 0.73 44.44 27.94
N GLU A 62 -0.42 44.90 27.44
CA GLU A 62 -1.07 46.12 27.95
C GLU A 62 -1.46 45.96 29.42
N LYS A 63 -2.04 44.82 29.80
CA LYS A 63 -2.44 44.53 31.18
C LYS A 63 -1.24 44.35 32.11
N ALA A 64 -0.16 43.71 31.65
CA ALA A 64 1.08 43.58 32.43
C ALA A 64 1.77 44.94 32.66
N ALA A 65 1.64 45.90 31.74
CA ALA A 65 2.21 47.25 31.87
C ALA A 65 1.34 48.22 32.71
N SER A 66 0.07 47.88 32.95
CA SER A 66 -0.87 48.75 33.66
C SER A 66 -0.70 48.67 35.18
N LYS A 67 -0.27 49.77 35.82
CA LYS A 67 -0.16 49.89 37.30
C LYS A 67 -1.51 49.92 38.04
N ARG A 68 -2.64 49.74 37.34
CA ARG A 68 -4.00 49.88 37.90
C ARG A 68 -4.62 48.57 38.40
N THR A 69 -4.01 47.42 38.14
CA THR A 69 -4.50 46.12 38.59
C THR A 69 -3.65 45.60 39.75
N SER A 70 -4.29 45.27 40.87
CA SER A 70 -3.67 44.76 42.10
C SER A 70 -3.14 43.32 41.98
N ALA A 71 -3.25 42.70 40.82
CA ALA A 71 -2.70 41.39 40.50
C ALA A 71 -1.60 41.54 39.44
N SER A 72 -0.41 41.03 39.73
CA SER A 72 0.70 40.98 38.77
C SER A 72 0.38 39.93 37.70
N ILE A 73 -0.21 40.36 36.58
CA ILE A 73 -0.48 39.47 35.44
C ILE A 73 0.81 39.31 34.64
N THR A 74 1.32 38.09 34.56
CA THR A 74 2.44 37.73 33.67
C THR A 74 1.98 37.82 32.22
N SER A 75 2.74 38.49 31.35
CA SER A 75 2.42 38.56 29.92
C SER A 75 2.57 37.19 29.27
N PHE A 76 1.62 36.81 28.43
CA PHE A 76 1.73 35.60 27.61
C PHE A 76 2.66 35.84 26.42
N THR A 77 3.27 34.77 25.89
CA THR A 77 3.91 34.80 24.57
C THR A 77 2.94 34.35 23.48
N LYS A 78 3.19 34.78 22.24
CA LYS A 78 2.37 34.39 21.10
C LYS A 78 2.42 32.88 20.85
N ASP A 79 3.57 32.25 21.07
CA ASP A 79 3.77 30.81 20.87
C ASP A 79 3.03 29.99 21.92
N GLU A 80 2.96 30.43 23.18
CA GLU A 80 2.14 29.78 24.22
C GLU A 80 0.66 29.82 23.87
N ILE A 81 0.14 30.98 23.45
CA ILE A 81 -1.27 31.15 23.06
C ILE A 81 -1.58 30.29 21.83
N TYR A 82 -0.70 30.34 20.83
CA TYR A 82 -0.86 29.56 19.60
C TYR A 82 -0.82 28.05 19.89
N THR A 83 0.09 27.60 20.74
CA THR A 83 0.20 26.19 21.14
C THR A 83 -1.03 25.74 21.92
N ALA A 84 -1.52 26.55 22.87
CA ALA A 84 -2.74 26.26 23.63
C ALA A 84 -3.96 26.13 22.72
N PHE A 85 -4.19 27.10 21.83
CA PHE A 85 -5.29 27.00 20.88
C PHE A 85 -5.12 25.85 19.91
N THR A 86 -3.93 25.64 19.36
CA THR A 86 -3.69 24.51 18.44
C THR A 86 -3.94 23.19 19.15
N ASN A 87 -3.58 23.04 20.42
CA ASN A 87 -3.91 21.86 21.22
C ASN A 87 -5.42 21.67 21.44
N THR A 88 -6.20 22.75 21.58
CA THR A 88 -7.67 22.67 21.62
C THR A 88 -8.34 22.46 20.25
N LEU A 89 -7.64 22.81 19.17
CA LEU A 89 -8.08 22.66 17.78
C LEU A 89 -7.61 21.35 17.15
N LYS A 90 -6.71 20.62 17.83
CA LYS A 90 -6.41 19.21 17.50
C LYS A 90 -7.73 18.46 17.57
N GLN A 91 -8.29 18.20 16.40
CA GLN A 91 -9.35 17.21 16.32
C GLN A 91 -8.75 15.88 16.76
N PRO A 92 -9.46 15.07 17.56
CA PRO A 92 -9.08 13.68 17.73
C PRO A 92 -8.90 13.06 16.34
N ASP A 93 -7.85 12.27 16.17
CA ASP A 93 -7.53 11.58 14.91
C ASP A 93 -8.61 10.51 14.63
N ASN A 94 -9.76 10.97 14.13
CA ASN A 94 -10.90 10.15 13.76
C ASN A 94 -10.87 9.82 12.25
N SER A 95 -9.70 9.93 11.60
CA SER A 95 -9.46 9.42 10.25
C SER A 95 -9.95 7.97 10.14
N ARG A 96 -9.66 7.17 11.18
CA ARG A 96 -10.10 5.78 11.32
C ARG A 96 -11.61 5.60 11.28
N LEU A 97 -12.39 6.45 11.96
CA LEU A 97 -13.86 6.34 11.93
C LEU A 97 -14.37 6.56 10.52
N CYS A 98 -13.86 7.60 9.84
CA CYS A 98 -14.26 7.91 8.47
C CYS A 98 -13.86 6.78 7.50
N GLU A 99 -12.68 6.19 7.69
CA GLU A 99 -12.20 5.02 6.94
C GLU A 99 -13.04 3.78 7.20
N ASN A 100 -13.30 3.45 8.46
CA ASN A 100 -14.13 2.32 8.89
C ASN A 100 -15.56 2.49 8.37
N PHE A 101 -16.09 3.71 8.40
CA PHE A 101 -17.39 4.02 7.80
C PHE A 101 -17.40 3.79 6.29
N ASN A 102 -16.37 4.24 5.57
CA ASN A 102 -16.24 3.97 4.14
C ASN A 102 -16.12 2.46 3.85
N HIS A 103 -15.35 1.73 4.66
CA HIS A 103 -15.19 0.28 4.57
C HIS A 103 -16.49 -0.47 4.80
N LEU A 104 -17.25 -0.08 5.81
CA LEU A 104 -18.56 -0.64 6.11
C LEU A 104 -19.50 -0.48 4.92
N LEU A 105 -19.59 0.72 4.35
CA LEU A 105 -20.45 0.99 3.20
C LEU A 105 -20.05 0.21 1.95
N LEU A 106 -18.76 -0.01 1.73
CA LEU A 106 -18.27 -0.81 0.60
C LEU A 106 -18.54 -2.31 0.77
N ALA A 107 -18.53 -2.80 2.01
CA ALA A 107 -18.77 -4.21 2.33
C ALA A 107 -20.26 -4.55 2.44
N SER A 108 -21.09 -3.57 2.81
CA SER A 108 -22.53 -3.73 2.93
C SER A 108 -23.24 -3.51 1.58
N SER A 109 -24.39 -4.16 1.38
CA SER A 109 -25.25 -3.98 0.20
C SER A 109 -26.19 -2.77 0.29
N VAL A 110 -26.12 -1.97 1.37
CA VAL A 110 -27.03 -0.83 1.57
C VAL A 110 -26.57 0.43 0.84
N SER A 111 -27.54 1.20 0.35
CA SER A 111 -27.27 2.46 -0.31
C SER A 111 -26.98 3.59 0.70
N LEU A 112 -26.05 4.48 0.33
CA LEU A 112 -25.78 5.69 1.10
C LEU A 112 -27.01 6.60 1.24
N ALA A 113 -27.89 6.59 0.24
CA ALA A 113 -29.13 7.36 0.23
C ALA A 113 -30.13 6.85 1.28
N ASP A 114 -30.23 5.53 1.46
CA ASP A 114 -31.12 4.94 2.46
C ASP A 114 -30.58 5.15 3.88
N LEU A 115 -29.27 5.05 4.06
CA LEU A 115 -28.63 5.40 5.33
C LEU A 115 -28.83 6.89 5.65
N ALA A 116 -28.67 7.79 4.68
CA ALA A 116 -28.90 9.22 4.85
C ALA A 116 -30.34 9.51 5.33
N ARG A 117 -31.33 8.88 4.69
CA ARG A 117 -32.74 8.99 5.09
C ARG A 117 -32.99 8.45 6.50
N PHE A 118 -32.34 7.34 6.86
CA PHE A 118 -32.49 6.74 8.18
C PHE A 118 -31.87 7.59 9.30
N LEU A 119 -30.68 8.13 9.07
CA LEU A 119 -29.96 9.00 10.02
C LEU A 119 -30.47 10.44 10.03
N ASN A 120 -31.43 10.78 9.16
CA ASN A 120 -31.90 12.15 8.93
C ASN A 120 -30.77 13.14 8.57
N TYR A 121 -29.83 12.68 7.74
CA TYR A 121 -28.73 13.48 7.20
C TYR A 121 -28.90 13.73 5.70
N ASP A 122 -28.31 14.81 5.20
CA ASP A 122 -28.11 15.00 3.77
C ASP A 122 -27.11 13.98 3.23
N SER A 123 -27.37 13.41 2.05
CA SER A 123 -26.43 12.50 1.39
C SER A 123 -25.07 13.14 1.13
N SER A 124 -25.04 14.47 0.90
CA SER A 124 -23.80 15.24 0.74
C SER A 124 -23.00 15.34 2.05
N TYR A 125 -23.68 15.35 3.21
CA TYR A 125 -23.05 15.37 4.53
C TYR A 125 -22.38 14.02 4.82
N LEU A 126 -23.10 12.92 4.60
CA LEU A 126 -22.54 11.57 4.74
C LEU A 126 -21.42 11.28 3.74
N SER A 127 -21.52 11.80 2.52
CA SER A 127 -20.45 11.70 1.52
C SER A 127 -19.17 12.40 2.01
N ARG A 128 -19.29 13.56 2.67
CA ARG A 128 -18.14 14.25 3.26
C ARG A 128 -17.54 13.48 4.43
N ILE A 129 -18.36 12.85 5.28
CA ILE A 129 -17.88 11.94 6.33
C ILE A 129 -17.13 10.76 5.72
N ARG A 130 -17.72 10.10 4.73
CA ARG A 130 -17.11 8.98 4.00
C ARG A 130 -15.75 9.34 3.38
N SER A 131 -15.61 10.57 2.89
CA SER A 131 -14.35 11.06 2.31
C SER A 131 -13.32 11.57 3.32
N GLY A 132 -13.65 11.59 4.62
CA GLY A 132 -12.82 12.19 5.67
C GLY A 132 -12.81 13.72 5.67
N ALA A 133 -13.57 14.38 4.80
CA ALA A 133 -13.69 15.84 4.72
C ALA A 133 -14.51 16.45 5.88
N ARG A 134 -15.22 15.62 6.66
CA ARG A 134 -16.00 16.04 7.83
C ARG A 134 -16.10 14.89 8.85
N ILE A 135 -16.23 15.22 10.13
CA ILE A 135 -16.50 14.25 11.21
C ILE A 135 -17.96 14.42 11.65
N PRO A 136 -18.68 13.34 12.03
CA PRO A 136 -19.96 13.47 12.71
C PRO A 136 -19.84 14.36 13.95
N SER A 137 -20.86 15.19 14.21
CA SER A 137 -20.88 16.03 15.42
C SER A 137 -20.98 15.21 16.70
N ASP A 138 -21.58 14.02 16.60
CA ASP A 138 -21.65 13.01 17.65
C ASP A 138 -21.20 11.65 17.05
N PRO A 139 -19.90 11.31 17.17
CA PRO A 139 -19.36 10.06 16.65
C PRO A 139 -20.00 8.80 17.23
N GLU A 140 -20.28 8.80 18.53
CA GLU A 140 -20.80 7.62 19.24
C GLU A 140 -22.24 7.31 18.81
N TRP A 141 -23.09 8.34 18.79
CA TRP A 141 -24.44 8.22 18.26
C TRP A 141 -24.43 7.81 16.78
N PHE A 142 -23.57 8.44 15.97
CA PHE A 142 -23.47 8.14 14.54
C PHE A 142 -23.10 6.68 14.28
N CYS A 143 -22.10 6.16 14.98
CA CYS A 143 -21.67 4.77 14.84
C CYS A 143 -22.73 3.78 15.32
N ASN A 144 -23.39 4.07 16.45
CA ASN A 144 -24.47 3.25 16.99
C ASN A 144 -25.66 3.15 16.01
N GLU A 145 -26.13 4.29 15.48
CA GLU A 145 -27.26 4.29 14.55
C GLU A 145 -26.89 3.74 13.18
N THR A 146 -25.65 3.94 12.72
CA THR A 146 -25.16 3.31 11.49
C THR A 146 -25.12 1.79 11.65
N ALA A 147 -24.54 1.27 12.74
CA ALA A 147 -24.51 -0.15 13.02
C ALA A 147 -25.92 -0.75 13.10
N ARG A 148 -26.84 -0.05 13.79
CA ARG A 148 -28.25 -0.45 13.89
C ARG A 148 -28.90 -0.55 12.52
N PHE A 149 -28.69 0.43 11.66
CA PHE A 149 -29.22 0.41 10.29
C PHE A 149 -28.69 -0.78 9.49
N ILE A 150 -27.37 -1.00 9.52
CA ILE A 150 -26.73 -2.11 8.80
C ILE A 150 -27.29 -3.45 9.25
N VAL A 151 -27.31 -3.71 10.56
CA VAL A 151 -27.78 -4.99 11.10
C VAL A 151 -29.27 -5.21 10.77
N LEU A 152 -30.09 -4.16 10.85
CA LEU A 152 -31.51 -4.22 10.52
C LEU A 152 -31.77 -4.51 9.04
N ARG A 153 -30.98 -3.93 8.14
CA ARG A 153 -31.15 -4.04 6.68
C ARG A 153 -30.44 -5.24 6.06
N THR A 154 -29.58 -5.91 6.80
CA THR A 154 -28.80 -7.06 6.32
C THR A 154 -29.40 -8.37 6.85
N PRO A 155 -29.90 -9.26 5.97
CA PRO A 155 -30.37 -10.58 6.37
C PRO A 155 -29.26 -11.39 7.08
N PRO A 156 -29.58 -12.28 8.03
CA PRO A 156 -28.57 -13.07 8.75
C PRO A 156 -27.56 -13.80 7.86
N SER A 157 -28.00 -14.34 6.71
CA SER A 157 -27.14 -15.02 5.73
C SER A 157 -26.03 -14.14 5.16
N ASP A 158 -26.25 -12.83 5.14
CA ASP A 158 -25.40 -11.87 4.44
C ASP A 158 -24.51 -11.08 5.43
N ARG A 159 -24.60 -11.36 6.74
CA ARG A 159 -23.85 -10.67 7.80
C ARG A 159 -22.39 -11.11 7.93
N VAL A 160 -21.94 -12.07 7.14
CA VAL A 160 -20.56 -12.60 7.13
C VAL A 160 -19.51 -11.49 6.90
N PHE A 161 -19.86 -10.40 6.21
CA PHE A 161 -18.93 -9.28 6.06
C PHE A 161 -18.59 -8.59 7.39
N ILE A 162 -19.48 -8.65 8.40
CA ILE A 162 -19.23 -8.09 9.73
C ILE A 162 -18.07 -8.84 10.39
N GLU A 163 -18.03 -10.18 10.29
CA GLU A 163 -16.89 -10.98 10.75
C GLU A 163 -15.59 -10.55 10.08
N LYS A 164 -15.64 -10.31 8.76
CA LYS A 164 -14.46 -9.88 7.98
C LYS A 164 -13.96 -8.49 8.36
N LEU A 165 -14.87 -7.58 8.73
CA LEU A 165 -14.51 -6.23 9.15
C LEU A 165 -13.97 -6.21 10.58
N THR A 166 -14.61 -6.93 11.50
CA THR A 166 -14.32 -6.87 12.93
C THR A 166 -13.25 -7.87 13.37
N GLY A 167 -13.01 -8.92 12.59
CA GLY A 167 -12.12 -10.04 12.93
C GLY A 167 -12.70 -10.99 13.98
N GLN A 168 -13.95 -10.79 14.41
CA GLN A 168 -14.61 -11.62 15.41
C GLN A 168 -15.66 -12.53 14.78
N SER A 169 -15.68 -13.80 15.21
CA SER A 169 -16.72 -14.76 14.83
C SER A 169 -18.09 -14.26 15.29
N ILE A 170 -19.08 -14.24 14.40
CA ILE A 170 -20.48 -13.92 14.75
C ILE A 170 -21.35 -15.18 14.86
N LYS A 171 -20.77 -16.38 14.68
CA LYS A 171 -21.48 -17.67 14.74
C LYS A 171 -22.25 -17.89 16.05
N ASP A 172 -21.73 -17.35 17.16
CA ASP A 172 -22.32 -17.46 18.49
C ASP A 172 -23.14 -16.22 18.89
N ILE A 173 -23.21 -15.20 18.02
CA ILE A 173 -23.95 -13.95 18.28
C ILE A 173 -25.35 -14.07 17.66
N ASN A 174 -26.29 -14.58 18.46
CA ASN A 174 -27.71 -14.67 18.08
C ASN A 174 -28.50 -13.38 18.36
N ASP A 175 -27.92 -12.44 19.09
CA ASP A 175 -28.56 -11.17 19.47
C ASP A 175 -28.15 -10.03 18.54
N SER A 176 -29.15 -9.34 17.98
CA SER A 176 -28.92 -8.17 17.12
C SER A 176 -28.36 -6.98 17.88
N ALA A 177 -28.64 -6.83 19.18
CA ALA A 177 -28.07 -5.75 19.98
C ALA A 177 -26.56 -5.96 20.21
N ALA A 178 -26.14 -7.18 20.58
CA ALA A 178 -24.73 -7.55 20.65
C ALA A 178 -23.99 -7.34 19.33
N LEU A 179 -24.62 -7.66 18.19
CA LEU A 179 -24.03 -7.43 16.86
C LEU A 179 -23.91 -5.94 16.52
N CYS A 180 -24.90 -5.12 16.90
CA CYS A 180 -24.82 -3.66 16.76
C CYS A 180 -23.69 -3.08 17.61
N GLN A 181 -23.50 -3.58 18.84
CA GLN A 181 -22.41 -3.17 19.72
C GLN A 181 -21.05 -3.53 19.14
N LEU A 182 -20.89 -4.75 18.60
CA LEU A 182 -19.65 -5.18 17.94
C LEU A 182 -19.30 -4.27 16.76
N LEU A 183 -20.27 -4.00 15.89
CA LEU A 183 -20.05 -3.19 14.69
C LEU A 183 -19.86 -1.70 15.01
N SER A 184 -20.64 -1.15 15.94
CA SER A 184 -20.47 0.23 16.43
C SER A 184 -19.13 0.40 17.13
N GLY A 185 -18.76 -0.57 17.98
CA GLY A 185 -17.46 -0.64 18.62
C GLY A 185 -16.35 -0.58 17.58
N TRP A 186 -16.39 -1.41 16.54
CA TRP A 186 -15.41 -1.36 15.45
C TRP A 186 -15.38 -0.03 14.68
N LEU A 187 -16.53 0.58 14.41
CA LEU A 187 -16.60 1.91 13.77
C LEU A 187 -15.94 2.99 14.64
N LEU A 188 -16.09 2.89 15.96
CA LEU A 188 -15.49 3.82 16.93
C LEU A 188 -14.04 3.51 17.26
N ASN A 189 -13.62 2.24 17.15
CA ASN A 189 -12.33 1.81 17.63
C ASN A 189 -11.21 2.25 16.68
N THR A 190 -10.48 3.29 17.09
CA THR A 190 -9.29 3.80 16.41
C THR A 190 -8.10 2.83 16.50
N ASN A 191 -8.18 1.80 17.34
CA ASN A 191 -7.04 0.96 17.73
C ASN A 191 -6.94 -0.40 17.00
N ASN A 192 -7.90 -0.76 16.13
CA ASN A 192 -7.83 -2.02 15.37
C ASN A 192 -7.21 -1.79 13.99
N ILE A 193 -6.14 -2.52 13.67
CA ILE A 193 -5.42 -2.52 12.38
C ILE A 193 -6.41 -2.63 11.21
N SER A 194 -6.34 -1.71 10.23
CA SER A 194 -7.26 -1.68 9.08
C SER A 194 -7.22 -3.02 8.32
N PRO A 195 -8.36 -3.52 7.80
CA PRO A 195 -8.38 -4.71 6.95
C PRO A 195 -7.45 -4.61 5.73
N GLN A 196 -7.22 -3.40 5.21
CA GLN A 196 -6.27 -3.16 4.11
C GLN A 196 -4.81 -3.40 4.54
N ILE A 197 -4.47 -3.02 5.78
CA ILE A 197 -3.15 -3.20 6.36
C ILE A 197 -2.85 -4.70 6.52
N ASN A 198 -3.81 -5.47 7.04
CA ASN A 198 -3.67 -6.93 7.17
C ASN A 198 -3.48 -7.62 5.81
N GLN A 199 -4.12 -7.14 4.75
CA GLN A 199 -4.00 -7.73 3.41
C GLN A 199 -2.65 -7.42 2.76
N MET A 200 -2.13 -6.20 2.90
CA MET A 200 -0.78 -5.87 2.42
C MET A 200 0.28 -6.67 3.19
N GLN A 201 0.13 -6.77 4.50
CA GLN A 201 1.00 -7.59 5.33
C GLN A 201 0.99 -9.06 4.87
N SER A 202 -0.19 -9.67 4.71
CA SER A 202 -0.30 -11.06 4.24
C SER A 202 0.36 -11.28 2.87
N PHE A 203 0.21 -10.33 1.95
CA PHE A 203 0.90 -10.36 0.66
C PHE A 203 2.43 -10.33 0.83
N LEU A 204 2.95 -9.45 1.68
CA LEU A 204 4.38 -9.32 1.93
C LEU A 204 4.96 -10.57 2.64
N GLU A 205 4.22 -11.18 3.56
CA GLU A 205 4.58 -12.45 4.20
C GLU A 205 4.66 -13.60 3.18
N LYS A 206 3.66 -13.70 2.29
CA LYS A 206 3.70 -14.68 1.18
C LYS A 206 4.88 -14.44 0.26
N LEU A 207 5.15 -13.19 -0.09
CA LEU A 207 6.30 -12.82 -0.92
C LEU A 207 7.64 -13.13 -0.21
N ASP A 208 7.72 -12.90 1.09
CA ASP A 208 8.88 -13.21 1.94
C ASP A 208 9.18 -14.71 1.93
N GLN A 209 8.16 -15.54 2.15
CA GLN A 209 8.28 -17.00 2.22
C GLN A 209 8.45 -17.67 0.84
N PHE A 210 8.01 -17.02 -0.24
CA PHE A 210 8.03 -17.63 -1.56
C PHE A 210 9.47 -17.91 -2.06
N ASP A 211 9.70 -19.12 -2.57
CA ASP A 211 10.96 -19.54 -3.18
C ASP A 211 10.69 -20.00 -4.63
N LEU A 212 11.25 -19.27 -5.59
CA LEU A 212 11.04 -19.55 -7.01
C LEU A 212 11.61 -20.90 -7.43
N ASN A 213 12.77 -21.30 -6.92
CA ASN A 213 13.42 -22.54 -7.30
C ASN A 213 12.65 -23.75 -6.78
N ASN A 214 12.17 -23.69 -5.54
CA ASN A 214 11.29 -24.71 -4.96
C ASN A 214 9.96 -24.78 -5.70
N PHE A 215 9.40 -23.63 -6.09
CA PHE A 215 8.19 -23.59 -6.89
C PHE A 215 8.39 -24.26 -8.26
N ILE A 216 9.45 -23.90 -9.00
CA ILE A 216 9.82 -24.50 -10.30
C ILE A 216 9.99 -26.03 -10.19
N ARG A 217 10.70 -26.51 -9.15
CA ARG A 217 10.90 -27.94 -8.90
C ARG A 217 9.60 -28.67 -8.57
N SER A 218 8.76 -28.10 -7.69
CA SER A 218 7.53 -28.76 -7.23
C SER A 218 6.51 -28.96 -8.34
N ILE A 219 6.43 -28.03 -9.30
CA ILE A 219 5.55 -28.17 -10.47
C ILE A 219 6.23 -28.91 -11.64
N ARG A 220 7.44 -29.46 -11.43
CA ARG A 220 8.31 -30.07 -12.45
C ARG A 220 8.41 -29.23 -13.71
N PHE A 221 8.52 -27.91 -13.52
CA PHE A 221 8.49 -26.96 -14.61
C PHE A 221 9.60 -27.25 -15.62
N ASP A 222 10.77 -27.66 -15.16
CA ASP A 222 11.94 -27.98 -15.99
C ASP A 222 11.70 -29.16 -16.94
N GLU A 223 10.87 -30.13 -16.53
CA GLU A 223 10.54 -31.32 -17.34
C GLU A 223 9.52 -31.03 -18.46
N LEU A 224 8.76 -29.93 -18.36
CA LEU A 224 7.69 -29.60 -19.33
C LEU A 224 8.26 -29.23 -20.70
N LYS A 225 8.15 -30.07 -21.72
CA LYS A 225 8.58 -29.67 -23.06
C LYS A 225 7.58 -28.68 -23.66
N VAL A 226 8.06 -27.53 -24.14
CA VAL A 226 7.26 -26.62 -24.97
C VAL A 226 6.89 -27.37 -26.24
N PRO A 227 5.60 -27.63 -26.51
CA PRO A 227 5.21 -28.36 -27.71
C PRO A 227 5.66 -27.60 -28.95
N THR A 228 6.40 -28.27 -29.82
CA THR A 228 6.71 -27.81 -31.16
C THR A 228 5.89 -28.65 -32.12
N MET A 229 5.02 -28.05 -32.95
CA MET A 229 4.27 -28.85 -33.91
C MET A 229 3.78 -28.04 -35.13
N PRO A 230 3.63 -28.71 -36.29
CA PRO A 230 2.89 -28.20 -37.44
C PRO A 230 1.39 -28.48 -37.30
N ILE A 231 0.75 -28.13 -36.17
CA ILE A 231 -0.73 -28.23 -36.07
C ILE A 231 -1.33 -27.03 -36.80
N GLN A 232 -2.01 -27.27 -37.92
CA GLN A 232 -2.92 -26.30 -38.51
C GLN A 232 -4.11 -26.11 -37.56
N LEU A 233 -4.02 -25.07 -36.74
CA LEU A 233 -5.16 -24.56 -35.99
C LEU A 233 -6.03 -23.70 -36.93
N PRO A 234 -7.37 -23.70 -36.77
CA PRO A 234 -8.25 -22.87 -37.59
C PRO A 234 -7.83 -21.40 -37.53
N GLY A 235 -7.99 -20.70 -38.66
CA GLY A 235 -7.54 -19.31 -38.80
C GLY A 235 -8.27 -18.35 -37.86
N SER A 236 -9.57 -18.56 -37.63
CA SER A 236 -10.38 -17.79 -36.67
C SER A 236 -11.52 -18.63 -36.12
N ARG A 237 -12.03 -18.31 -34.92
CA ARG A 237 -13.19 -18.96 -34.29
C ARG A 237 -13.97 -17.97 -33.42
N SER A 238 -15.30 -18.03 -33.48
CA SER A 238 -16.19 -17.34 -32.54
C SER A 238 -16.70 -18.31 -31.47
N TYR A 239 -16.85 -17.81 -30.26
CA TYR A 239 -17.22 -18.52 -29.05
C TYR A 239 -18.38 -17.76 -28.39
N PHE A 240 -19.34 -18.47 -27.81
CA PHE A 240 -20.55 -17.87 -27.24
C PHE A 240 -20.83 -18.44 -25.84
N GLY A 241 -20.99 -17.54 -24.87
CA GLY A 241 -21.29 -17.85 -23.48
C GLY A 241 -20.09 -18.31 -22.63
N ILE A 242 -20.31 -18.37 -21.33
CA ILE A 242 -19.25 -18.49 -20.30
C ILE A 242 -18.37 -19.74 -20.42
N ARG A 243 -18.94 -20.87 -20.86
CA ARG A 243 -18.15 -22.11 -21.04
C ARG A 243 -17.20 -22.00 -22.22
N GLU A 244 -17.69 -21.48 -23.34
CA GLU A 244 -16.87 -21.27 -24.53
C GLU A 244 -15.87 -20.14 -24.34
N PHE A 245 -16.12 -19.19 -23.42
CA PHE A 245 -15.10 -18.22 -22.99
C PHE A 245 -13.86 -18.91 -22.43
N MET A 246 -14.05 -19.85 -21.48
CA MET A 246 -12.96 -20.62 -20.89
C MET A 246 -12.21 -21.42 -21.96
N THR A 247 -12.92 -21.98 -22.94
CA THR A 247 -12.30 -22.64 -24.09
C THR A 247 -11.50 -21.66 -24.95
N ALA A 248 -12.02 -20.45 -25.21
CA ALA A 248 -11.34 -19.42 -25.98
C ALA A 248 -10.03 -18.96 -25.34
N GLU A 249 -10.01 -18.81 -24.01
CA GLU A 249 -8.82 -18.53 -23.22
C GLU A 249 -7.75 -19.61 -23.39
N LEU A 250 -8.13 -20.88 -23.25
CA LEU A 250 -7.19 -22.00 -23.40
C LEU A 250 -6.70 -22.15 -24.85
N ASP A 251 -7.58 -21.96 -25.84
CA ASP A 251 -7.22 -21.98 -27.26
C ASP A 251 -6.26 -20.84 -27.62
N TYR A 252 -6.44 -19.65 -27.04
CA TYR A 252 -5.50 -18.54 -27.17
C TYR A 252 -4.12 -18.87 -26.59
N LEU A 253 -4.06 -19.38 -25.35
CA LEU A 253 -2.80 -19.78 -24.72
C LEU A 253 -2.09 -20.84 -25.56
N LYS A 254 -2.81 -21.88 -25.99
CA LYS A 254 -2.29 -22.95 -26.86
C LYS A 254 -1.77 -22.40 -28.19
N ALA A 255 -2.55 -21.55 -28.86
CA ALA A 255 -2.15 -20.93 -30.13
C ALA A 255 -0.90 -20.05 -29.99
N THR A 256 -0.77 -19.35 -28.86
CA THR A 256 0.38 -18.49 -28.56
C THR A 256 1.64 -19.30 -28.29
N VAL A 257 1.54 -20.37 -27.50
CA VAL A 257 2.66 -21.29 -27.21
C VAL A 257 3.17 -21.93 -28.50
N LEU A 258 2.27 -22.41 -29.37
CA LEU A 258 2.63 -23.08 -30.62
C LEU A 258 3.12 -22.13 -31.72
N SER A 259 2.83 -20.83 -31.63
CA SER A 259 3.31 -19.84 -32.60
C SER A 259 4.85 -19.74 -32.54
N PRO A 260 5.56 -19.53 -33.67
CA PRO A 260 7.01 -19.27 -33.64
C PRO A 260 7.36 -17.86 -33.13
N SER A 261 6.37 -16.96 -32.98
CA SER A 261 6.61 -15.59 -32.54
C SER A 261 7.15 -15.52 -31.11
N MET A 262 8.15 -14.65 -30.91
CA MET A 262 8.71 -14.26 -29.62
C MET A 262 8.35 -12.81 -29.21
N GLU A 263 7.48 -12.14 -29.97
CA GLU A 263 6.96 -10.83 -29.59
C GLU A 263 6.26 -10.86 -28.22
N ASN A 264 6.40 -9.75 -27.47
CA ASN A 264 5.75 -9.56 -26.18
C ASN A 264 4.22 -9.73 -26.30
N VAL A 265 3.63 -10.32 -25.26
CA VAL A 265 2.19 -10.49 -25.14
C VAL A 265 1.60 -9.29 -24.42
N ILE A 266 0.44 -8.80 -24.87
CA ILE A 266 -0.34 -7.78 -24.17
C ILE A 266 -1.69 -8.40 -23.80
N MET A 267 -2.05 -8.33 -22.52
CA MET A 267 -3.33 -8.83 -22.01
C MET A 267 -4.03 -7.73 -21.21
N TYR A 268 -5.30 -7.52 -21.50
CA TYR A 268 -6.21 -6.67 -20.73
C TYR A 268 -7.52 -7.43 -20.49
N SER A 269 -8.10 -7.28 -19.31
CA SER A 269 -9.46 -7.77 -19.01
C SER A 269 -10.07 -6.95 -17.88
N ASP A 270 -11.28 -6.44 -18.09
CA ASP A 270 -12.17 -5.94 -17.04
C ASP A 270 -13.40 -6.85 -16.82
N MET A 271 -13.43 -8.01 -17.49
CA MET A 271 -14.43 -9.05 -17.28
C MET A 271 -14.50 -9.50 -15.82
N PRO A 272 -15.70 -9.59 -15.21
CA PRO A 272 -15.88 -10.21 -13.90
C PRO A 272 -15.40 -11.67 -13.90
N MET A 273 -14.59 -12.04 -12.91
CA MET A 273 -13.94 -13.36 -12.84
C MET A 273 -14.71 -14.39 -12.00
N GLU A 274 -15.76 -13.98 -11.30
CA GLU A 274 -16.49 -14.80 -10.33
C GLU A 274 -17.04 -16.09 -10.95
N GLU A 275 -17.73 -15.99 -12.10
CA GLU A 275 -18.33 -17.15 -12.75
C GLU A 275 -17.30 -18.16 -13.26
N MET A 276 -16.14 -17.71 -13.75
CA MET A 276 -15.07 -18.61 -14.18
C MET A 276 -14.41 -19.34 -13.01
N SER A 277 -14.33 -18.69 -11.84
CA SER A 277 -13.72 -19.27 -10.65
C SER A 277 -14.52 -20.43 -10.05
N LYS A 278 -15.79 -20.59 -10.45
CA LYS A 278 -16.64 -21.72 -10.05
C LYS A 278 -16.25 -23.03 -10.73
N ASP A 279 -15.55 -22.98 -11.87
CA ASP A 279 -15.01 -24.17 -12.51
C ASP A 279 -13.72 -24.62 -11.79
N PRO A 280 -13.67 -25.83 -11.21
CA PRO A 280 -12.53 -26.27 -10.40
C PRO A 280 -11.27 -26.60 -11.22
N ASP A 281 -11.40 -26.78 -12.53
CA ASP A 281 -10.31 -27.21 -13.42
C ASP A 281 -9.75 -26.06 -14.26
N PHE A 282 -10.59 -25.10 -14.64
CA PHE A 282 -10.18 -24.00 -15.50
C PHE A 282 -9.00 -23.19 -14.95
N PRO A 283 -8.98 -22.73 -13.68
CA PRO A 283 -7.83 -21.99 -13.13
C PRO A 283 -6.51 -22.76 -13.24
N LYS A 284 -6.53 -24.09 -13.05
CA LYS A 284 -5.34 -24.95 -13.16
C LYS A 284 -4.85 -25.01 -14.62
N LYS A 285 -5.76 -25.20 -15.57
CA LYS A 285 -5.44 -25.24 -17.01
C LYS A 285 -4.94 -23.88 -17.51
N TRP A 286 -5.57 -22.80 -17.06
CA TRP A 286 -5.17 -21.43 -17.41
C TRP A 286 -3.78 -21.11 -16.85
N MET A 287 -3.53 -21.41 -15.58
CA MET A 287 -2.22 -21.23 -14.95
C MET A 287 -1.14 -22.05 -15.65
N PHE A 288 -1.44 -23.30 -16.04
CA PHE A 288 -0.53 -24.11 -16.84
C PHE A 288 -0.21 -23.45 -18.19
N GLY A 289 -1.21 -22.94 -18.90
CA GLY A 289 -1.00 -22.23 -20.17
C GLY A 289 -0.13 -20.98 -20.00
N MET A 290 -0.36 -20.18 -18.95
CA MET A 290 0.49 -19.04 -18.61
C MET A 290 1.93 -19.47 -18.32
N ALA A 291 2.12 -20.52 -17.54
CA ALA A 291 3.43 -21.08 -17.25
C ALA A 291 4.15 -21.51 -18.53
N MET A 292 3.44 -22.07 -19.52
CA MET A 292 4.03 -22.42 -20.82
C MET A 292 4.45 -21.20 -21.66
N LEU A 293 3.74 -20.07 -21.56
CA LEU A 293 4.19 -18.80 -22.18
C LEU A 293 5.52 -18.33 -21.58
N LEU A 294 5.63 -18.38 -20.25
CA LEU A 294 6.84 -18.02 -19.52
C LEU A 294 7.98 -19.00 -19.81
N LYS A 295 7.69 -20.30 -19.94
CA LYS A 295 8.68 -21.32 -20.31
C LYS A 295 9.24 -21.08 -21.70
N LYS A 296 8.38 -20.67 -22.62
CA LYS A 296 8.78 -20.29 -23.97
C LYS A 296 9.69 -19.04 -23.97
N GLY A 297 9.67 -18.25 -22.90
CA GLY A 297 10.46 -17.01 -22.76
C GLY A 297 9.73 -15.77 -23.25
N LEU A 298 8.39 -15.80 -23.31
CA LEU A 298 7.59 -14.64 -23.71
C LEU A 298 7.44 -13.67 -22.53
N HIS A 299 7.67 -12.38 -22.80
CA HIS A 299 7.32 -11.32 -21.87
C HIS A 299 5.84 -10.97 -21.96
N ILE A 300 5.18 -10.77 -20.81
CA ILE A 300 3.74 -10.50 -20.72
C ILE A 300 3.51 -9.13 -20.08
N ASN A 301 2.92 -8.20 -20.85
CA ASN A 301 2.37 -6.95 -20.32
C ASN A 301 0.91 -7.19 -19.91
N MET A 302 0.65 -7.22 -18.62
CA MET A 302 -0.66 -7.50 -18.05
C MET A 302 -1.30 -6.21 -17.53
N ILE A 303 -2.36 -5.73 -18.19
CA ILE A 303 -3.11 -4.54 -17.79
C ILE A 303 -4.27 -4.99 -16.90
N HIS A 304 -4.12 -4.77 -15.59
CA HIS A 304 -5.09 -5.15 -14.58
C HIS A 304 -6.19 -4.09 -14.42
N ASN A 305 -7.43 -4.54 -14.24
CA ASN A 305 -8.49 -3.70 -13.68
C ASN A 305 -8.26 -3.53 -12.16
N VAL A 306 -7.83 -2.34 -11.74
CA VAL A 306 -7.60 -1.98 -10.32
C VAL A 306 -8.78 -1.22 -9.70
N ASN A 307 -9.87 -1.05 -10.45
CA ASN A 307 -11.11 -0.41 -10.00
C ASN A 307 -12.05 -1.42 -9.33
N ARG A 308 -11.47 -2.19 -8.42
CA ARG A 308 -12.13 -3.22 -7.61
C ARG A 308 -11.80 -2.99 -6.14
N PRO A 309 -12.52 -3.61 -5.19
CA PRO A 309 -12.16 -3.58 -3.77
C PRO A 309 -10.68 -3.91 -3.56
N PHE A 310 -10.03 -3.24 -2.60
CA PHE A 310 -8.61 -3.43 -2.32
C PHE A 310 -8.27 -4.89 -2.01
N SER A 311 -9.15 -5.60 -1.32
CA SER A 311 -9.05 -7.04 -1.02
C SER A 311 -8.94 -7.90 -2.27
N GLU A 312 -9.77 -7.65 -3.28
CA GLU A 312 -9.71 -8.37 -4.55
C GLU A 312 -8.46 -8.02 -5.35
N MET A 313 -8.02 -6.77 -5.28
CA MET A 313 -6.75 -6.37 -5.88
C MET A 313 -5.57 -7.11 -5.22
N MET A 314 -5.54 -7.20 -3.90
CA MET A 314 -4.48 -7.92 -3.18
C MET A 314 -4.51 -9.42 -3.45
N LEU A 315 -5.67 -10.07 -3.41
CA LEU A 315 -5.82 -11.49 -3.79
C LEU A 315 -5.34 -11.74 -5.22
N GLY A 316 -5.68 -10.83 -6.14
CA GLY A 316 -5.20 -10.87 -7.51
C GLY A 316 -3.69 -10.66 -7.65
N LEU A 317 -3.05 -9.86 -6.80
CA LEU A 317 -1.59 -9.71 -6.79
C LEU A 317 -0.90 -10.95 -6.20
N GLU A 318 -1.45 -11.50 -5.12
CA GLU A 318 -0.96 -12.72 -4.47
C GLU A 318 -0.94 -13.90 -5.44
N SER A 319 -2.01 -14.10 -6.23
CA SER A 319 -2.09 -15.21 -7.18
C SER A 319 -1.05 -15.11 -8.31
N TYR A 320 -0.47 -13.92 -8.53
CA TYR A 320 0.55 -13.68 -9.54
C TYR A 320 1.98 -13.70 -8.98
N ILE A 321 2.19 -13.82 -7.66
CA ILE A 321 3.53 -13.87 -7.05
C ILE A 321 4.46 -14.83 -7.81
N PRO A 322 4.10 -16.11 -8.06
CA PRO A 322 5.02 -17.03 -8.73
C PRO A 322 5.45 -16.56 -10.12
N MET A 323 4.54 -15.92 -10.85
CA MET A 323 4.82 -15.42 -12.19
C MET A 323 5.61 -14.11 -12.16
N TYR A 324 5.30 -13.19 -11.25
CA TYR A 324 6.05 -11.96 -11.05
C TYR A 324 7.52 -12.24 -10.69
N MET A 325 7.76 -13.28 -9.88
CA MET A 325 9.09 -13.73 -9.50
C MET A 325 9.95 -14.21 -10.69
N THR A 326 9.34 -14.52 -11.84
CA THR A 326 10.09 -14.82 -13.08
C THR A 326 10.74 -13.58 -13.70
N GLY A 327 10.25 -12.38 -13.41
CA GLY A 327 10.64 -11.13 -14.08
C GLY A 327 10.06 -10.93 -15.49
N GLN A 328 9.34 -11.92 -16.03
CA GLN A 328 8.79 -11.88 -17.40
C GLN A 328 7.37 -11.29 -17.47
N ILE A 329 6.81 -10.83 -16.35
CA ILE A 329 5.50 -10.16 -16.32
C ILE A 329 5.68 -8.72 -15.88
N SER A 330 5.15 -7.79 -16.68
CA SER A 330 5.01 -6.38 -16.31
C SER A 330 3.54 -6.07 -16.02
N PRO A 331 3.17 -5.81 -14.76
CA PRO A 331 1.79 -5.43 -14.41
C PRO A 331 1.56 -3.93 -14.63
N TYR A 332 0.45 -3.61 -15.29
CA TYR A 332 -0.02 -2.26 -15.60
C TYR A 332 -1.45 -2.05 -15.09
N TYR A 333 -1.91 -0.81 -15.08
CA TYR A 333 -3.30 -0.44 -14.79
C TYR A 333 -3.70 0.81 -15.58
N LEU A 334 -5.01 1.02 -15.72
CA LEU A 334 -5.59 2.24 -16.28
C LEU A 334 -6.08 3.15 -15.14
N ASN A 335 -5.87 4.46 -15.26
CA ASN A 335 -6.33 5.44 -14.25
C ASN A 335 -7.85 5.63 -14.25
N GLU A 336 -8.49 5.44 -15.40
CA GLU A 336 -9.91 5.69 -15.60
C GLU A 336 -10.74 4.49 -15.14
N THR A 337 -11.91 4.77 -14.57
CA THR A 337 -12.89 3.75 -14.18
C THR A 337 -13.67 3.31 -15.42
N PRO A 338 -13.55 2.06 -15.89
CA PRO A 338 -14.45 1.55 -16.92
C PRO A 338 -15.90 1.65 -16.39
N ASN A 339 -16.86 1.87 -17.28
CA ASN A 339 -18.25 1.66 -16.93
C ASN A 339 -18.44 0.18 -16.54
N GLN A 340 -18.97 -0.10 -15.35
CA GLN A 340 -19.18 -1.46 -14.84
C GLN A 340 -20.28 -2.25 -15.58
N VAL A 341 -20.97 -1.63 -16.53
CA VAL A 341 -22.01 -2.30 -17.34
C VAL A 341 -21.42 -3.25 -18.37
N PHE A 342 -20.30 -2.88 -19.01
CA PHE A 342 -19.70 -3.66 -20.09
C PHE A 342 -18.44 -4.35 -19.61
N GLY A 343 -18.33 -5.65 -19.88
CA GLY A 343 -17.09 -6.41 -19.75
C GLY A 343 -16.42 -6.56 -21.10
N HIS A 344 -15.10 -6.40 -21.13
CA HIS A 344 -14.24 -6.51 -22.28
C HIS A 344 -12.92 -7.17 -21.91
N PHE A 345 -12.30 -7.79 -22.90
CA PHE A 345 -10.90 -8.13 -22.80
C PHE A 345 -10.25 -8.09 -24.18
N LEU A 346 -8.94 -7.90 -24.18
CA LEU A 346 -8.11 -7.94 -25.37
C LEU A 346 -6.78 -8.61 -25.04
N LYS A 347 -6.46 -9.70 -25.75
CA LYS A 347 -5.22 -10.46 -25.59
C LYS A 347 -4.57 -10.64 -26.95
N VAL A 348 -3.33 -10.17 -27.08
CA VAL A 348 -2.60 -10.20 -28.35
C VAL A 348 -1.19 -10.71 -28.12
N SER A 349 -0.76 -11.64 -28.98
CA SER A 349 0.57 -12.22 -28.97
C SER A 349 1.03 -12.47 -30.41
N GLY A 350 2.04 -11.76 -30.89
CA GLY A 350 2.61 -12.00 -32.23
C GLY A 350 1.55 -12.17 -33.31
N THR A 351 1.28 -13.42 -33.69
CA THR A 351 0.35 -13.82 -34.76
C THR A 351 -1.07 -14.22 -34.31
N VAL A 352 -1.45 -13.99 -33.05
CA VAL A 352 -2.75 -14.41 -32.49
C VAL A 352 -3.38 -13.25 -31.70
N ALA A 353 -4.69 -13.07 -31.87
CA ALA A 353 -5.49 -12.14 -31.07
C ALA A 353 -6.77 -12.81 -30.57
N LEU A 354 -7.13 -12.55 -29.32
CA LEU A 354 -8.41 -12.91 -28.70
C LEU A 354 -9.07 -11.63 -28.16
N SER A 355 -10.29 -11.37 -28.58
CA SER A 355 -11.11 -10.24 -28.10
C SER A 355 -12.45 -10.75 -27.61
N GLY A 356 -13.03 -10.07 -26.63
CA GLY A 356 -14.32 -10.47 -26.10
C GLY A 356 -15.10 -9.34 -25.45
N GLU A 357 -16.42 -9.54 -25.37
CA GLU A 357 -17.35 -8.61 -24.74
C GLU A 357 -18.53 -9.33 -24.08
N CYS A 358 -19.06 -8.75 -23.00
CA CYS A 358 -20.32 -9.16 -22.38
C CYS A 358 -20.98 -7.98 -21.63
N ILE A 359 -22.22 -8.18 -21.18
CA ILE A 359 -22.86 -7.31 -20.19
C ILE A 359 -22.67 -7.93 -18.81
N ALA A 360 -22.28 -7.11 -17.81
CA ALA A 360 -22.11 -7.57 -16.44
C ALA A 360 -23.41 -8.24 -15.92
N GLY A 361 -23.29 -9.44 -15.36
CA GLY A 361 -24.43 -10.26 -14.93
C GLY A 361 -25.03 -11.16 -16.03
N PHE A 362 -24.71 -10.93 -17.30
CA PHE A 362 -25.21 -11.67 -18.46
C PHE A 362 -24.08 -12.38 -19.23
N HIS A 363 -23.14 -12.98 -18.49
CA HIS A 363 -21.95 -13.62 -19.06
C HIS A 363 -22.27 -14.81 -20.01
N ASN A 364 -23.45 -15.42 -19.87
CA ASN A 364 -23.92 -16.48 -20.76
C ASN A 364 -24.19 -15.98 -22.19
N ASP A 365 -24.40 -14.68 -22.37
CA ASP A 365 -24.66 -14.06 -23.66
C ASP A 365 -23.41 -13.40 -24.26
N GLY A 366 -22.24 -13.60 -23.63
CA GLY A 366 -20.97 -13.05 -24.08
C GLY A 366 -20.49 -13.64 -25.42
N LYS A 367 -19.76 -12.83 -26.18
CA LYS A 367 -19.15 -13.22 -27.46
C LYS A 367 -17.64 -13.04 -27.42
N TYR A 368 -16.92 -14.05 -27.91
CA TYR A 368 -15.47 -14.05 -27.94
C TYR A 368 -14.97 -14.47 -29.31
N TYR A 369 -13.88 -13.86 -29.77
CA TYR A 369 -13.35 -14.05 -31.11
C TYR A 369 -11.85 -14.23 -31.09
N LEU A 370 -11.40 -15.42 -31.50
CA LEU A 370 -9.99 -15.77 -31.69
C LEU A 370 -9.65 -15.63 -33.17
N THR A 371 -8.54 -15.00 -33.51
CA THR A 371 -8.08 -14.87 -34.90
C THR A 371 -6.56 -14.95 -35.03
N LYS A 372 -6.13 -15.47 -36.17
CA LYS A 372 -4.75 -15.57 -36.65
C LYS A 372 -4.59 -14.95 -38.04
N LYS A 373 -5.66 -14.38 -38.60
CA LYS A 373 -5.60 -13.69 -39.88
C LYS A 373 -4.75 -12.44 -39.74
N LYS A 374 -3.77 -12.29 -40.63
CA LYS A 374 -2.73 -11.25 -40.54
C LYS A 374 -3.30 -9.84 -40.36
N ASP A 375 -4.31 -9.47 -41.14
CA ASP A 375 -4.87 -8.12 -41.13
C ASP A 375 -5.68 -7.84 -39.86
N GLU A 376 -6.47 -8.82 -39.39
CA GLU A 376 -7.22 -8.71 -38.13
C GLU A 376 -6.29 -8.67 -36.92
N VAL A 377 -5.25 -9.52 -36.88
CA VAL A 377 -4.24 -9.51 -35.81
C VAL A 377 -3.48 -8.18 -35.81
N SER A 378 -3.15 -7.64 -36.98
CA SER A 378 -2.54 -6.32 -37.09
C SER A 378 -3.43 -5.24 -36.45
N TYR A 379 -4.72 -5.22 -36.75
CA TYR A 379 -5.69 -4.31 -36.12
C TYR A 379 -5.70 -4.44 -34.59
N TYR A 380 -5.81 -5.67 -34.06
CA TYR A 380 -5.81 -5.88 -32.61
C TYR A 380 -4.48 -5.53 -31.95
N ARG A 381 -3.35 -5.73 -32.63
CA ARG A 381 -2.02 -5.32 -32.14
C ARG A 381 -1.95 -3.80 -31.96
N HIS A 382 -2.42 -3.03 -32.93
CA HIS A 382 -2.48 -1.56 -32.81
C HIS A 382 -3.35 -1.14 -31.62
N ARG A 383 -4.51 -1.78 -31.43
CA ARG A 383 -5.38 -1.50 -30.27
C ARG A 383 -4.73 -1.85 -28.93
N ALA A 384 -4.09 -3.01 -28.84
CA ALA A 384 -3.42 -3.46 -27.62
C ALA A 384 -2.24 -2.53 -27.26
N GLN A 385 -1.47 -2.07 -28.25
CA GLN A 385 -0.40 -1.10 -28.03
C GLN A 385 -0.95 0.27 -27.62
N ALA A 386 -2.02 0.74 -28.24
CA ALA A 386 -2.70 1.97 -27.83
C ALA A 386 -3.24 1.88 -26.40
N LEU A 387 -3.76 0.72 -26.00
CA LEU A 387 -4.20 0.49 -24.63
C LEU A 387 -3.03 0.53 -23.64
N LEU A 388 -1.92 -0.15 -23.98
CA LEU A 388 -0.71 -0.18 -23.17
C LEU A 388 -0.08 1.22 -23.04
N SER A 389 -0.11 2.06 -24.08
CA SER A 389 0.44 3.42 -24.02
C SER A 389 -0.34 4.36 -23.10
N HIS A 390 -1.60 4.06 -22.81
CA HIS A 390 -2.43 4.78 -21.83
C HIS A 390 -2.33 4.18 -20.41
N ALA A 391 -1.78 2.98 -20.30
CA ALA A 391 -1.61 2.30 -19.02
C ALA A 391 -0.37 2.80 -18.28
N ARG A 392 -0.38 2.66 -16.95
CA ARG A 392 0.75 2.97 -16.06
C ARG A 392 1.21 1.70 -15.36
N PRO A 393 2.51 1.53 -15.08
CA PRO A 393 2.99 0.39 -14.31
C PRO A 393 2.32 0.35 -12.94
N LEU A 394 1.72 -0.80 -12.60
CA LEU A 394 1.20 -1.05 -11.26
C LEU A 394 2.36 -1.24 -10.27
N MET A 395 3.39 -1.95 -10.73
CA MET A 395 4.72 -2.04 -10.15
C MET A 395 5.73 -2.34 -11.27
N ARG A 396 6.99 -1.96 -11.08
CA ARG A 396 8.08 -2.28 -12.01
C ARG A 396 8.96 -3.35 -11.37
N ILE A 397 9.22 -4.42 -12.10
CA ILE A 397 9.90 -5.62 -11.60
C ILE A 397 11.27 -5.72 -12.24
N PHE A 398 12.31 -5.89 -11.43
CA PHE A 398 13.69 -5.91 -11.90
C PHE A 398 14.44 -7.15 -11.41
N ARG A 399 15.24 -7.74 -12.31
CA ARG A 399 16.12 -8.89 -12.11
C ARG A 399 17.48 -8.62 -12.76
N SER A 400 18.37 -9.60 -12.73
CA SER A 400 19.75 -9.47 -13.23
C SER A 400 19.83 -9.03 -14.71
N ASP A 401 18.86 -9.42 -15.53
CA ASP A 401 18.74 -9.06 -16.95
C ASP A 401 18.50 -7.56 -17.19
N ASN A 402 18.03 -6.83 -16.18
CA ASN A 402 17.74 -5.39 -16.26
C ASN A 402 18.39 -4.60 -15.11
N ALA A 403 19.47 -5.12 -14.54
CA ALA A 403 20.23 -4.51 -13.43
C ALA A 403 20.64 -3.05 -13.68
N ILE A 404 21.06 -2.70 -14.90
CA ILE A 404 21.45 -1.32 -15.26
C ILE A 404 20.25 -0.35 -15.20
N GLN A 405 19.09 -0.81 -15.68
CA GLN A 405 17.86 -0.01 -15.66
C GLN A 405 17.40 0.22 -14.22
N TYR A 406 17.47 -0.82 -13.38
CA TYR A 406 17.18 -0.72 -11.97
C TYR A 406 18.14 0.25 -11.26
N LYS A 407 19.46 0.11 -11.46
CA LYS A 407 20.46 1.02 -10.87
C LYS A 407 20.19 2.48 -11.22
N THR A 408 19.87 2.76 -12.48
CA THR A 408 19.54 4.11 -12.96
C THR A 408 18.27 4.65 -12.29
N LEU A 409 17.23 3.81 -12.21
CA LEU A 409 15.98 4.17 -11.54
C LEU A 409 16.21 4.43 -10.04
N ARG A 410 16.96 3.56 -9.37
CA ARG A 410 17.26 3.65 -7.93
C ARG A 410 17.92 4.98 -7.59
N THR A 411 18.90 5.43 -8.37
CA THR A 411 19.51 6.77 -8.17
C THR A 411 18.47 7.89 -8.19
N ARG A 412 17.51 7.86 -9.13
CA ARG A 412 16.41 8.85 -9.18
C ARG A 412 15.47 8.74 -7.98
N LEU A 413 15.11 7.52 -7.58
CA LEU A 413 14.22 7.29 -6.43
C LEU A 413 14.85 7.85 -5.14
N LEU A 414 16.11 7.55 -4.91
CA LEU A 414 16.83 7.96 -3.68
C LEU A 414 16.97 9.48 -3.54
N ALA A 415 16.97 10.24 -4.64
CA ALA A 415 16.96 11.71 -4.61
C ALA A 415 15.60 12.32 -4.19
N SER A 416 14.60 11.49 -3.91
CA SER A 416 13.22 11.95 -3.68
C SER A 416 12.95 12.43 -2.25
N GLY A 417 13.89 12.38 -1.33
CA GLY A 417 13.74 12.87 0.04
C GLY A 417 13.97 11.79 1.10
N SER A 418 13.61 12.12 2.35
CA SER A 418 13.81 11.24 3.50
C SER A 418 13.16 9.87 3.31
N GLN A 419 13.79 8.87 3.91
CA GLN A 419 13.44 7.46 3.74
C GLN A 419 13.36 6.75 5.08
N ARG A 420 12.45 5.78 5.16
CA ARG A 420 12.52 4.73 6.17
C ARG A 420 12.62 3.37 5.50
N ASN A 421 13.44 2.50 6.06
CA ASN A 421 13.60 1.14 5.57
C ASN A 421 13.19 0.15 6.66
N ILE A 422 12.51 -0.91 6.25
CA ILE A 422 12.26 -2.10 7.05
C ILE A 422 13.23 -3.15 6.53
N VAL A 423 14.27 -3.46 7.30
CA VAL A 423 15.40 -4.26 6.79
C VAL A 423 15.33 -5.71 7.26
N ALA A 424 15.58 -6.64 6.34
CA ALA A 424 15.73 -8.07 6.67
C ALA A 424 17.13 -8.39 7.24
N SER A 425 18.09 -7.49 7.07
CA SER A 425 19.46 -7.65 7.55
C SER A 425 20.09 -6.29 7.80
N LEU A 426 21.24 -6.28 8.46
CA LEU A 426 21.93 -5.05 8.83
C LEU A 426 22.47 -4.32 7.58
N PRO A 427 22.39 -2.98 7.51
CA PRO A 427 22.73 -2.22 6.32
C PRO A 427 24.22 -2.31 5.97
N ILE A 428 24.55 -2.70 4.73
CA ILE A 428 25.94 -2.96 4.31
C ILE A 428 26.89 -1.76 4.50
N TYR A 429 26.37 -0.53 4.43
CA TYR A 429 27.16 0.69 4.53
C TYR A 429 27.67 0.98 5.95
N THR A 430 27.12 0.35 7.00
CA THR A 430 27.62 0.50 8.38
C THR A 430 28.75 -0.49 8.71
N MET A 431 29.00 -1.47 7.84
CA MET A 431 30.05 -2.47 8.04
C MET A 431 31.45 -1.90 7.79
N THR A 432 32.47 -2.39 8.50
CA THR A 432 33.88 -2.11 8.18
C THR A 432 34.45 -3.11 7.17
N ASP A 433 35.52 -2.72 6.47
CA ASP A 433 36.19 -3.59 5.49
C ASP A 433 36.83 -4.82 6.17
N ASP A 434 37.36 -4.67 7.38
CA ASP A 434 37.94 -5.78 8.16
C ASP A 434 36.89 -6.84 8.55
N LEU A 435 35.69 -6.40 8.94
CA LEU A 435 34.58 -7.31 9.23
C LEU A 435 34.11 -8.01 7.95
N LEU A 436 34.03 -7.29 6.85
CA LEU A 436 33.65 -7.84 5.55
C LEU A 436 34.67 -8.90 5.06
N CYS A 437 35.98 -8.64 5.19
CA CYS A 437 37.04 -9.62 4.96
C CYS A 437 36.85 -10.89 5.79
N SER A 438 36.53 -10.75 7.07
CA SER A 438 36.30 -11.87 7.98
C SER A 438 35.10 -12.73 7.54
N ILE A 439 34.02 -12.09 7.10
CA ILE A 439 32.83 -12.78 6.58
C ILE A 439 33.16 -13.51 5.27
N PHE A 440 33.93 -12.90 4.37
CA PHE A 440 34.34 -13.53 3.11
C PHE A 440 35.19 -14.78 3.30
N ALA A 441 36.14 -14.73 4.23
CA ALA A 441 36.97 -15.89 4.56
C ALA A 441 36.13 -17.06 5.08
N GLN A 442 35.11 -16.78 5.91
CA GLN A 442 34.19 -17.79 6.45
C GLN A 442 33.26 -18.40 5.40
N ASN A 443 32.84 -17.60 4.41
CA ASN A 443 31.91 -18.03 3.36
C ASN A 443 32.61 -18.55 2.10
N TYR A 444 33.94 -18.63 2.09
CA TYR A 444 34.75 -19.02 0.91
C TYR A 444 34.42 -18.20 -0.34
N VAL A 445 34.17 -16.90 -0.17
CA VAL A 445 33.76 -16.00 -1.26
C VAL A 445 34.88 -15.89 -2.30
N SER A 446 34.53 -15.99 -3.57
CA SER A 446 35.49 -15.90 -4.68
C SER A 446 36.17 -14.52 -4.71
N LYS A 447 37.42 -14.44 -5.19
CA LYS A 447 38.11 -13.14 -5.33
C LYS A 447 37.34 -12.16 -6.22
N SER A 448 36.67 -12.67 -7.25
CA SER A 448 35.82 -11.88 -8.15
C SER A 448 34.64 -11.27 -7.39
N ASP A 449 33.91 -12.07 -6.62
CA ASP A 449 32.72 -11.58 -5.93
C ASP A 449 33.09 -10.71 -4.73
N ALA A 450 34.17 -11.04 -4.02
CA ALA A 450 34.73 -10.17 -2.99
C ALA A 450 35.05 -8.76 -3.55
N ALA A 451 35.68 -8.68 -4.72
CA ALA A 451 35.98 -7.40 -5.38
C ALA A 451 34.71 -6.63 -5.76
N LYS A 452 33.68 -7.31 -6.30
CA LYS A 452 32.38 -6.71 -6.60
C LYS A 452 31.71 -6.15 -5.35
N ILE A 453 31.69 -6.93 -4.27
CA ILE A 453 31.04 -6.55 -3.02
C ILE A 453 31.79 -5.38 -2.37
N PHE A 454 33.14 -5.39 -2.33
CA PHE A 454 33.90 -4.23 -1.85
C PHE A 454 33.60 -2.95 -2.64
N SER A 455 33.57 -3.04 -3.97
CA SER A 455 33.24 -1.90 -4.83
C SER A 455 31.84 -1.37 -4.55
N TYR A 456 30.86 -2.27 -4.40
CA TYR A 456 29.49 -1.94 -4.06
C TYR A 456 29.36 -1.31 -2.67
N THR A 457 29.95 -1.92 -1.64
CA THR A 457 29.93 -1.40 -0.27
C THR A 457 30.55 0.00 -0.19
N SER A 458 31.69 0.22 -0.84
CA SER A 458 32.32 1.55 -0.91
C SER A 458 31.44 2.58 -1.61
N ALA A 459 30.78 2.20 -2.71
CA ALA A 459 29.85 3.06 -3.44
C ALA A 459 28.60 3.37 -2.61
N GLU A 460 28.04 2.39 -1.90
CA GLU A 460 26.89 2.57 -1.03
C GLU A 460 27.21 3.47 0.17
N ARG A 461 28.38 3.33 0.80
CA ARG A 461 28.83 4.28 1.85
C ARG A 461 28.82 5.71 1.32
N LYS A 462 29.53 5.98 0.22
CA LYS A 462 29.58 7.32 -0.40
C LYS A 462 28.18 7.86 -0.75
N ARG A 463 27.30 6.99 -1.23
CA ARG A 463 25.93 7.33 -1.60
C ARG A 463 25.11 7.72 -0.37
N VAL A 464 25.22 6.95 0.71
CA VAL A 464 24.51 7.23 1.97
C VAL A 464 25.02 8.51 2.60
N GLU A 465 26.34 8.73 2.65
CA GLU A 465 26.90 10.01 3.13
C GLU A 465 26.36 11.22 2.35
N ALA A 466 26.34 11.13 1.02
CA ALA A 466 25.78 12.20 0.18
C ALA A 466 24.27 12.38 0.40
N PHE A 467 23.53 11.31 0.68
CA PHE A 467 22.10 11.36 0.97
C PHE A 467 21.84 12.04 2.33
N LEU A 468 22.55 11.62 3.37
CA LEU A 468 22.43 12.14 4.74
C LEU A 468 22.76 13.63 4.86
N ALA A 469 23.54 14.18 3.92
CA ALA A 469 23.77 15.62 3.82
C ALA A 469 22.52 16.43 3.41
N THR A 470 21.46 15.78 2.89
CA THR A 470 20.28 16.47 2.32
C THR A 470 18.94 15.94 2.82
N ALA A 471 18.92 14.76 3.43
CA ALA A 471 17.72 14.05 3.85
C ALA A 471 18.02 13.10 5.01
N SER A 472 16.98 12.66 5.71
CA SER A 472 17.11 11.70 6.79
C SER A 472 16.84 10.26 6.37
N LEU A 473 17.53 9.31 7.01
CA LEU A 473 17.36 7.88 6.81
C LEU A 473 17.06 7.19 8.14
N THR A 474 16.00 6.40 8.19
CA THR A 474 15.68 5.56 9.35
C THR A 474 15.69 4.10 8.96
N ASP A 475 16.53 3.28 9.58
CA ASP A 475 16.49 1.83 9.42
C ASP A 475 15.76 1.18 10.61
N GLU A 476 14.67 0.49 10.32
CA GLU A 476 13.93 -0.33 11.28
C GLU A 476 14.55 -1.74 11.29
N ILE A 477 15.28 -2.06 12.36
CA ILE A 477 15.96 -3.35 12.53
C ILE A 477 15.25 -4.18 13.61
N THR A 478 15.26 -5.50 13.46
CA THR A 478 14.84 -6.44 14.52
C THR A 478 16.05 -7.25 14.97
N PRO A 479 16.72 -6.88 16.07
CA PRO A 479 17.82 -7.68 16.60
C PRO A 479 17.31 -9.04 17.08
N ILE A 480 17.86 -10.11 16.53
CA ILE A 480 17.55 -11.48 16.97
C ILE A 480 18.54 -11.99 18.01
N ASP A 481 18.10 -12.92 18.86
CA ASP A 481 18.96 -13.61 19.80
C ASP A 481 19.72 -14.78 19.15
N LYS A 482 20.59 -15.43 19.92
CA LYS A 482 21.43 -16.52 19.41
C LYS A 482 20.61 -17.75 19.02
N ALA A 483 19.53 -18.05 19.75
CA ALA A 483 18.69 -19.21 19.48
C ALA A 483 17.90 -19.03 18.17
N GLU A 484 17.33 -17.85 17.95
CA GLU A 484 16.68 -17.52 16.68
C GLU A 484 17.69 -17.51 15.53
N PHE A 485 18.89 -16.95 15.73
CA PHE A 485 19.95 -16.96 14.72
C PHE A 485 20.36 -18.37 14.31
N GLU A 486 20.56 -19.27 15.27
CA GLU A 486 20.93 -20.66 15.00
C GLU A 486 19.84 -21.41 14.23
N ARG A 487 18.57 -21.08 14.49
CA ARG A 487 17.44 -21.64 13.76
C ARG A 487 17.28 -21.03 12.36
N TYR A 488 17.61 -19.75 12.22
CA TYR A 488 17.41 -18.97 10.99
C TYR A 488 18.60 -18.01 10.75
N PRO A 489 19.73 -18.49 10.21
CA PRO A 489 20.92 -17.66 10.01
C PRO A 489 20.66 -16.48 9.08
N LEU A 490 21.06 -15.29 9.50
CA LEU A 490 20.97 -14.06 8.73
C LEU A 490 22.00 -14.03 7.58
N ARG A 491 21.64 -13.34 6.50
CA ARG A 491 22.47 -13.18 5.29
C ARG A 491 22.82 -11.72 5.09
N LEU A 492 23.95 -11.43 4.44
CA LEU A 492 24.21 -10.08 3.92
C LEU A 492 23.11 -9.72 2.91
N PHE A 493 22.52 -8.53 3.04
CA PHE A 493 21.54 -8.05 2.08
C PHE A 493 22.23 -7.40 0.88
N LEU A 494 22.41 -8.18 -0.19
CA LEU A 494 23.18 -7.84 -1.39
C LEU A 494 22.34 -7.98 -2.67
N ALA A 495 21.02 -7.84 -2.56
CA ALA A 495 20.08 -8.01 -3.68
C ALA A 495 20.46 -7.17 -4.92
N ASP A 496 20.97 -5.95 -4.74
CA ASP A 496 21.39 -5.04 -5.81
C ASP A 496 22.56 -5.57 -6.66
N LEU A 497 23.30 -6.57 -6.17
CA LEU A 497 24.40 -7.23 -6.89
C LEU A 497 23.95 -8.45 -7.71
N PHE A 498 22.73 -8.95 -7.50
CA PHE A 498 22.20 -10.17 -8.13
C PHE A 498 23.17 -11.36 -8.05
N LEU A 499 23.77 -11.59 -6.88
CA LEU A 499 24.69 -12.72 -6.68
C LEU A 499 23.95 -14.06 -6.81
N GLU A 500 24.68 -15.07 -7.27
CA GLU A 500 24.15 -16.43 -7.46
C GLU A 500 24.23 -17.30 -6.19
N HIS A 501 24.83 -16.78 -5.12
CA HIS A 501 24.95 -17.44 -3.81
C HIS A 501 24.77 -16.41 -2.69
N ASP A 502 24.22 -16.89 -1.57
CA ASP A 502 24.05 -16.09 -0.36
C ASP A 502 25.35 -16.05 0.45
N ILE A 503 25.59 -14.93 1.14
CA ILE A 503 26.69 -14.79 2.10
C ILE A 503 26.07 -14.69 3.49
N VAL A 504 26.42 -15.63 4.37
CA VAL A 504 25.77 -15.82 5.67
C VAL A 504 26.63 -15.24 6.79
N TYR A 505 26.00 -14.63 7.78
CA TYR A 505 26.70 -14.27 9.01
C TYR A 505 27.07 -15.51 9.83
N THR A 506 28.09 -15.36 10.66
CA THR A 506 28.21 -16.10 11.91
C THR A 506 27.63 -15.26 13.05
N TRP A 507 27.27 -15.89 14.18
CA TRP A 507 26.76 -15.14 15.34
C TRP A 507 27.70 -14.00 15.75
N ASP A 508 29.01 -14.27 15.80
CA ASP A 508 30.04 -13.27 16.13
C ASP A 508 30.07 -12.10 15.13
N THR A 509 30.09 -12.38 13.83
CA THR A 509 30.14 -11.33 12.80
C THR A 509 28.85 -10.52 12.74
N TYR A 510 27.70 -11.14 12.99
CA TYR A 510 26.42 -10.44 13.14
C TYR A 510 26.42 -9.48 14.35
N GLN A 511 26.86 -9.95 15.53
CA GLN A 511 26.92 -9.07 16.71
C GLN A 511 27.86 -7.88 16.52
N LYS A 512 29.01 -8.10 15.87
CA LYS A 512 29.94 -7.02 15.49
C LYS A 512 29.30 -6.02 14.54
N HIS A 513 28.59 -6.49 13.52
CA HIS A 513 27.92 -5.60 12.57
C HIS A 513 26.75 -4.82 13.21
N LEU A 514 26.03 -5.44 14.15
CA LEU A 514 24.96 -4.78 14.90
C LEU A 514 25.53 -3.64 15.74
N ALA A 515 26.67 -3.85 16.40
CA ALA A 515 27.37 -2.82 17.16
C ALA A 515 27.81 -1.65 16.26
N LEU A 516 28.39 -1.95 15.09
CA LEU A 516 28.76 -0.92 14.11
C LEU A 516 27.55 -0.14 13.59
N THR A 517 26.42 -0.82 13.37
CA THR A 517 25.18 -0.17 12.92
C THR A 517 24.63 0.81 13.96
N LYS A 518 24.69 0.44 15.26
CA LYS A 518 24.31 1.33 16.37
C LYS A 518 25.28 2.51 16.48
N GLN A 519 26.58 2.24 16.42
CA GLN A 519 27.60 3.29 16.44
C GLN A 519 27.43 4.28 15.28
N TYR A 520 27.08 3.80 14.08
CA TYR A 520 26.82 4.67 12.93
C TYR A 520 25.61 5.60 13.16
N ALA A 521 24.59 5.16 13.90
CA ALA A 521 23.48 6.02 14.36
C ALA A 521 23.93 7.07 15.39
N ASP A 522 24.82 6.70 16.31
CA ASP A 522 25.33 7.64 17.32
C ASP A 522 26.22 8.73 16.71
N THR A 523 26.83 8.49 15.54
CA THR A 523 27.77 9.43 14.90
C THR A 523 27.19 10.23 13.73
N HIS A 524 25.94 9.97 13.30
CA HIS A 524 25.32 10.63 12.17
C HIS A 524 23.90 11.13 12.51
N ASP A 525 23.74 12.42 12.80
CA ASP A 525 22.47 13.02 13.24
C ASP A 525 21.28 12.79 12.29
N SER A 526 21.53 12.67 10.98
CA SER A 526 20.48 12.44 9.97
C SER A 526 20.19 10.96 9.71
N TYR A 527 20.90 10.06 10.38
CA TYR A 527 20.66 8.62 10.34
C TYR A 527 20.15 8.13 11.69
N SER A 528 19.14 7.28 11.68
CA SER A 528 18.56 6.73 12.89
C SER A 528 18.28 5.25 12.74
N VAL A 529 18.41 4.52 13.85
CA VAL A 529 18.07 3.10 13.94
C VAL A 529 16.89 2.97 14.87
N LYS A 530 15.80 2.40 14.37
CA LYS A 530 14.62 2.06 15.18
C LYS A 530 14.65 0.56 15.47
N ILE A 531 14.68 0.20 16.75
CA ILE A 531 14.60 -1.19 17.17
C ILE A 531 13.13 -1.61 17.18
N SER A 532 12.78 -2.57 16.33
CA SER A 532 11.50 -3.26 16.37
C SER A 532 11.59 -4.46 17.31
N THR A 533 10.55 -4.67 18.10
CA THR A 533 10.39 -5.86 18.95
C THR A 533 9.78 -7.03 18.21
N THR A 534 9.35 -6.83 16.96
CA THR A 534 8.72 -7.86 16.15
C THR A 534 9.51 -8.09 14.87
N PRO A 535 9.90 -9.35 14.57
CA PRO A 535 10.49 -9.71 13.29
C PRO A 535 9.57 -9.31 12.14
N ALA A 536 10.09 -8.41 11.30
CA ALA A 536 9.42 -7.92 10.11
C ALA A 536 9.35 -9.00 9.01
N PHE A 537 10.47 -9.20 8.32
CA PHE A 537 10.61 -10.14 7.20
C PHE A 537 12.05 -10.67 7.17
N ARG A 538 12.25 -11.87 6.63
CA ARG A 538 13.58 -12.53 6.66
C ARG A 538 14.31 -12.47 5.33
N ASN A 539 13.57 -12.42 4.23
CA ASN A 539 14.06 -12.54 2.88
C ASN A 539 13.78 -11.29 2.05
N ILE A 540 12.89 -10.40 2.50
CA ILE A 540 12.59 -9.11 1.86
C ILE A 540 12.98 -7.89 2.71
N GLN A 541 13.48 -6.85 2.06
CA GLN A 541 13.64 -5.51 2.62
C GLN A 541 12.72 -4.55 1.89
N ILE A 542 12.17 -3.59 2.63
CA ILE A 542 11.28 -2.58 2.09
C ILE A 542 11.91 -1.21 2.33
N GLN A 543 12.08 -0.44 1.26
CA GLN A 543 12.50 0.97 1.31
C GLN A 543 11.30 1.86 0.99
N ILE A 544 11.08 2.90 1.78
CA ILE A 544 9.89 3.74 1.69
C ILE A 544 10.31 5.20 1.66
N CYS A 545 9.84 5.93 0.65
CA CYS A 545 9.81 7.39 0.64
C CYS A 545 8.35 7.83 0.62
N GLU A 546 7.88 8.30 1.78
CA GLU A 546 6.46 8.56 2.03
C GLU A 546 5.85 9.53 1.00
N GLY A 547 4.66 9.20 0.51
CA GLY A 547 3.97 9.95 -0.52
C GLY A 547 4.48 9.67 -1.95
N LYS A 548 5.67 9.08 -2.12
CA LYS A 548 6.38 9.04 -3.40
C LYS A 548 6.52 7.62 -3.96
N TRP A 549 7.20 6.72 -3.25
CA TRP A 549 7.47 5.37 -3.73
C TRP A 549 7.76 4.38 -2.60
N ALA A 550 7.60 3.10 -2.90
CA ALA A 550 8.11 1.99 -2.11
C ALA A 550 8.90 1.01 -2.99
N VAL A 551 9.99 0.46 -2.47
CA VAL A 551 10.77 -0.60 -3.14
C VAL A 551 10.80 -1.82 -2.23
N ILE A 552 10.30 -2.96 -2.73
CA ILE A 552 10.43 -4.25 -2.05
C ILE A 552 11.55 -5.03 -2.77
N SER A 553 12.59 -5.40 -2.05
CA SER A 553 13.71 -6.16 -2.58
C SER A 553 13.75 -7.52 -1.91
N LYS A 554 13.89 -8.59 -2.68
CA LYS A 554 14.12 -9.94 -2.14
C LYS A 554 15.57 -10.33 -2.35
N ASN A 555 16.22 -10.80 -1.27
CA ASN A 555 17.64 -11.13 -1.28
C ASN A 555 17.93 -12.55 -1.77
N ASN A 556 17.05 -13.50 -1.47
CA ASN A 556 17.26 -14.91 -1.81
C ASN A 556 17.30 -15.11 -3.32
N ILE A 557 18.10 -16.07 -3.77
CA ILE A 557 18.27 -16.35 -5.19
C ILE A 557 16.96 -16.88 -5.81
N PRO A 558 16.50 -16.29 -6.93
CA PRO A 558 17.05 -15.11 -7.59
C PRO A 558 16.62 -13.79 -6.92
N ALA A 559 17.57 -12.87 -6.74
CA ALA A 559 17.26 -11.52 -6.28
C ALA A 559 16.33 -10.79 -7.26
N ILE A 560 15.40 -10.02 -6.71
CA ILE A 560 14.37 -9.31 -7.47
C ILE A 560 13.94 -8.05 -6.73
N HIS A 561 13.61 -7.00 -7.48
CA HIS A 561 13.13 -5.72 -6.94
C HIS A 561 11.78 -5.34 -7.52
N PHE A 562 10.87 -4.90 -6.66
CA PHE A 562 9.55 -4.39 -7.00
C PHE A 562 9.49 -2.91 -6.66
N VAL A 563 9.44 -2.04 -7.67
CA VAL A 563 9.27 -0.59 -7.48
C VAL A 563 7.80 -0.22 -7.64
N ILE A 564 7.24 0.39 -6.61
CA ILE A 564 5.80 0.68 -6.49
C ILE A 564 5.60 2.19 -6.33
N GLU A 565 4.98 2.81 -7.34
CA GLU A 565 4.55 4.22 -7.34
C GLU A 565 3.01 4.34 -7.33
N HIS A 566 2.28 3.22 -7.43
CA HIS A 566 0.81 3.22 -7.40
C HIS A 566 0.27 3.63 -6.03
N LYS A 567 -0.56 4.69 -6.00
CA LYS A 567 -1.01 5.36 -4.76
C LYS A 567 -1.60 4.42 -3.72
N LYS A 568 -2.52 3.52 -4.10
CA LYS A 568 -3.18 2.62 -3.13
C LYS A 568 -2.21 1.60 -2.52
N LEU A 569 -1.33 1.02 -3.35
CA LEU A 569 -0.35 0.03 -2.90
C LEU A 569 0.71 0.70 -2.03
N ARG A 570 1.23 1.84 -2.47
CA ARG A 570 2.19 2.65 -1.71
C ARG A 570 1.63 3.04 -0.35
N HIS A 571 0.41 3.58 -0.31
CA HIS A 571 -0.25 3.96 0.94
C HIS A 571 -0.40 2.78 1.91
N ALA A 572 -0.76 1.59 1.40
CA ALA A 572 -0.87 0.40 2.23
C ALA A 572 0.50 -0.07 2.78
N ILE A 573 1.58 0.07 2.01
CA ILE A 573 2.95 -0.24 2.48
C ILE A 573 3.42 0.78 3.54
N GLU A 574 3.17 2.06 3.31
CA GLU A 574 3.54 3.15 4.23
C GLU A 574 2.86 3.05 5.58
N ASN A 575 1.62 2.57 5.61
CA ASN A 575 0.80 2.50 6.83
C ASN A 575 0.71 1.07 7.39
N MET A 576 1.56 0.15 6.90
CA MET A 576 1.56 -1.21 7.42
C MET A 576 2.00 -1.22 8.89
N VAL A 577 1.26 -1.95 9.72
CA VAL A 577 1.61 -2.24 11.11
C VAL A 577 2.16 -3.66 11.14
N MET A 578 3.40 -3.82 11.60
CA MET A 578 3.97 -5.14 11.82
C MET A 578 3.22 -5.85 12.95
N PRO A 579 2.99 -7.17 12.86
CA PRO A 579 2.17 -7.87 13.83
C PRO A 579 2.82 -7.77 15.23
N LEU A 580 2.04 -7.81 16.30
CA LEU A 580 2.57 -8.27 17.59
C LEU A 580 2.55 -9.79 17.51
N VAL A 581 3.71 -10.44 17.42
CA VAL A 581 3.77 -11.89 17.60
C VAL A 581 3.51 -12.14 19.09
N GLU A 582 2.43 -12.83 19.43
CA GLU A 582 2.29 -13.42 20.76
C GLU A 582 3.45 -14.39 20.97
N THR A 583 4.31 -14.05 21.94
CA THR A 583 5.48 -14.84 22.36
C THR A 583 5.11 -16.21 22.87
#